data_AF-A0A1F8UXI9-F1
#
_entry.id   AF-A0A1F8UXI9-F1
#
_cell.length_a   1.000
_cell.length_b   1.000
_cell.length_c   1.000
_cell.angle_alpha   90.00
_cell.angle_beta   90.00
_cell.angle_gamma   90.00
#
_symmetry.space_group_name_H-M   'P 1'
#
loop_
_entity.id
_entity.type
_entity.pdbx_description
1 polymer ?
#
loop_
_entity_poly.entity_id
_entity_poly.type
_entity_poly.pdbx_seq_one_letter_code
_entity_poly.pdbx_strand_id
1 'polypeptide(L)'
;MICPKCGKEIPDGTVCDCKATIQSSFDQQQTQQPNMVLGTAKSTFSSQTFFVGIILLAVSIFFSLLTIGNGYNFVSIILDVVTIIAFFMFYSECKKSDIERFDIKSIKIYNIILKINIVLAAIFSVLALLSIFLFNLIKDYIIDFINENLTDVFNSEAFASRMQQMKEMYPDFDFMSFITSDQFISIFIAILAVVLIIVLAITILYYSKILKTVNAIKGVIETGVENPFVSTFVIVMLYIFGVLSIISGVTSLLSFAGISSLSAGIAMIIIANTLRKYGDNMKMLSFSNSNNNNYNY
;
A
#
# COMPACT_ATOMS: atom_id res chain seq x y z
N MET A 1 47.86 -41.78 6.79
CA MET A 1 47.70 -40.86 7.95
C MET A 1 46.67 -39.77 7.63
N ILE A 2 45.87 -39.26 8.58
CA ILE A 2 44.90 -38.17 8.32
C ILE A 2 45.59 -36.79 8.40
N CYS A 3 45.41 -35.95 7.38
CA CYS A 3 46.04 -34.63 7.28
C CYS A 3 45.43 -33.65 8.31
N PRO A 4 46.20 -33.09 9.27
CA PRO A 4 45.65 -32.21 10.31
C PRO A 4 45.15 -30.85 9.77
N LYS A 5 45.47 -30.51 8.51
CA LYS A 5 45.02 -29.27 7.86
C LYS A 5 43.73 -29.41 7.05
N CYS A 6 43.43 -30.58 6.48
CA CYS A 6 42.28 -30.75 5.59
C CYS A 6 41.41 -31.99 5.88
N GLY A 7 41.75 -32.79 6.89
CA GLY A 7 40.95 -33.93 7.35
C GLY A 7 40.89 -35.13 6.40
N LYS A 8 41.60 -35.11 5.26
CA LYS A 8 41.63 -36.24 4.31
C LYS A 8 42.67 -37.30 4.70
N GLU A 9 42.37 -38.56 4.42
CA GLU A 9 43.32 -39.66 4.51
C GLU A 9 44.40 -39.53 3.42
N ILE A 10 45.65 -39.47 3.84
CA ILE A 10 46.83 -39.44 2.98
C ILE A 10 47.39 -40.86 2.90
N PRO A 11 47.55 -41.43 1.69
CA PRO A 11 48.28 -42.68 1.51
C PRO A 11 49.77 -42.48 1.81
N ASP A 12 50.36 -43.41 2.55
CA ASP A 12 51.71 -43.29 3.07
C ASP A 12 52.74 -43.03 1.96
N GLY A 13 53.57 -41.99 2.15
CA GLY A 13 54.59 -41.55 1.19
C GLY A 13 54.21 -40.38 0.28
N THR A 14 52.99 -39.83 0.39
CA THR A 14 52.57 -38.67 -0.41
C THR A 14 52.44 -37.39 0.43
N VAL A 15 52.75 -36.23 -0.17
CA VAL A 15 52.66 -34.92 0.48
C VAL A 15 51.24 -34.36 0.28
N CYS A 16 50.58 -33.99 1.38
CA CYS A 16 49.21 -33.45 1.38
C CYS A 16 49.16 -32.08 0.66
N ASP A 17 48.48 -32.01 -0.50
CA ASP A 17 48.36 -30.79 -1.32
C ASP A 17 47.31 -29.80 -0.74
N CYS A 18 47.53 -29.38 0.50
CA CYS A 18 46.60 -28.54 1.26
C CYS A 18 46.40 -27.14 0.67
N LYS A 19 47.25 -26.72 -0.28
CA LYS A 19 47.22 -25.36 -0.83
C LYS A 19 46.04 -25.13 -1.78
N ALA A 20 45.50 -26.18 -2.39
CA ALA A 20 44.41 -26.05 -3.36
C ALA A 20 42.99 -25.97 -2.72
N THR A 21 42.81 -26.41 -1.47
CA THR A 21 41.45 -26.60 -0.88
C THR A 21 41.08 -25.58 0.20
N ILE A 22 42.05 -24.87 0.79
CA ILE A 22 41.75 -23.84 1.83
C ILE A 22 41.27 -22.53 1.17
N GLN A 23 41.73 -22.22 -0.04
CA GLN A 23 41.26 -21.04 -0.78
C GLN A 23 39.78 -21.16 -1.16
N SER A 24 39.32 -22.37 -1.54
CA SER A 24 37.93 -22.57 -1.95
C SER A 24 36.94 -22.58 -0.79
N SER A 25 37.35 -22.79 0.46
CA SER A 25 36.45 -22.80 1.61
C SER A 25 36.28 -21.41 2.24
N PHE A 26 37.33 -20.58 2.25
CA PHE A 26 37.25 -19.19 2.71
C PHE A 26 36.61 -18.26 1.66
N ASP A 27 36.91 -18.45 0.36
CA ASP A 27 36.32 -17.64 -0.71
C ASP A 27 34.84 -18.02 -0.99
N GLN A 28 34.42 -19.28 -0.75
CA GLN A 28 33.02 -19.70 -0.94
C GLN A 28 32.09 -19.24 0.19
N GLN A 29 32.58 -19.06 1.42
CA GLN A 29 31.74 -18.59 2.51
C GLN A 29 31.38 -17.09 2.39
N GLN A 30 32.24 -16.27 1.80
CA GLN A 30 31.93 -14.85 1.56
C GLN A 30 31.17 -14.60 0.24
N THR A 31 31.22 -15.51 -0.73
CA THR A 31 30.47 -15.38 -2.00
C THR A 31 29.09 -16.06 -2.03
N GLN A 32 28.76 -16.91 -1.04
CA GLN A 32 27.44 -17.59 -1.00
C GLN A 32 26.33 -16.78 -0.30
N GLN A 33 26.64 -15.85 0.61
CA GLN A 33 25.64 -15.02 1.29
C GLN A 33 24.79 -14.13 0.36
N PRO A 34 25.36 -13.37 -0.61
CA PRO A 34 24.54 -12.53 -1.51
C PRO A 34 23.57 -13.37 -2.36
N ASN A 35 23.90 -14.63 -2.64
CA ASN A 35 23.04 -15.54 -3.40
C ASN A 35 21.85 -16.04 -2.58
N MET A 36 22.00 -16.25 -1.26
CA MET A 36 20.91 -16.73 -0.40
C MET A 36 19.89 -15.63 -0.09
N VAL A 37 20.35 -14.41 0.22
CA VAL A 37 19.48 -13.26 0.50
C VAL A 37 18.69 -12.88 -0.75
N LEU A 38 19.38 -12.73 -1.90
CA LEU A 38 18.73 -12.44 -3.17
C LEU A 38 17.80 -13.57 -3.61
N GLY A 39 18.20 -14.83 -3.44
CA GLY A 39 17.35 -16.00 -3.73
C GLY A 39 16.09 -16.04 -2.89
N THR A 40 16.16 -15.63 -1.62
CA THR A 40 15.01 -15.55 -0.71
C THR A 40 14.06 -14.41 -1.10
N ALA A 41 14.60 -13.26 -1.48
CA ALA A 41 13.80 -12.16 -2.03
C ALA A 41 13.09 -12.59 -3.34
N LYS A 42 13.85 -13.15 -4.29
CA LYS A 42 13.32 -13.64 -5.57
C LYS A 42 12.25 -14.69 -5.38
N SER A 43 12.46 -15.70 -4.54
CA SER A 43 11.47 -16.77 -4.29
C SER A 43 10.18 -16.26 -3.64
N THR A 44 10.28 -15.24 -2.78
CA THR A 44 9.09 -14.64 -2.14
C THR A 44 8.23 -13.91 -3.17
N PHE A 45 8.86 -13.09 -4.02
CA PHE A 45 8.16 -12.30 -5.03
C PHE A 45 7.87 -13.04 -6.33
N SER A 46 8.53 -14.17 -6.61
CA SER A 46 8.18 -15.07 -7.73
C SER A 46 7.09 -16.09 -7.36
N SER A 47 6.55 -16.00 -6.14
CA SER A 47 5.48 -16.88 -5.68
C SER A 47 4.21 -16.74 -6.53
N GLN A 48 3.52 -17.87 -6.75
CA GLN A 48 2.23 -17.90 -7.45
C GLN A 48 1.20 -16.99 -6.78
N THR A 49 1.24 -16.87 -5.45
CA THR A 49 0.35 -15.98 -4.70
C THR A 49 0.55 -14.52 -5.09
N PHE A 50 1.79 -14.06 -5.21
CA PHE A 50 2.06 -12.69 -5.62
C PHE A 50 1.55 -12.42 -7.04
N PHE A 51 1.76 -13.38 -7.95
CA PHE A 51 1.24 -13.30 -9.33
C PHE A 51 -0.28 -13.20 -9.39
N VAL A 52 -1.00 -14.01 -8.60
CA VAL A 52 -2.47 -13.92 -8.49
C VAL A 52 -2.89 -12.55 -7.98
N GLY A 53 -2.16 -11.97 -7.01
CA GLY A 53 -2.39 -10.60 -6.55
C GLY A 53 -2.26 -9.56 -7.68
N ILE A 54 -1.25 -9.69 -8.53
CA ILE A 54 -1.06 -8.80 -9.69
C ILE A 54 -2.22 -8.94 -10.69
N ILE A 55 -2.65 -10.17 -11.00
CA ILE A 55 -3.78 -10.40 -11.90
C ILE A 55 -5.06 -9.77 -11.34
N LEU A 56 -5.33 -9.94 -10.04
CA LEU A 56 -6.51 -9.37 -9.40
C LEU A 56 -6.48 -7.83 -9.40
N LEU A 57 -5.32 -7.21 -9.22
CA LEU A 57 -5.18 -5.76 -9.44
C LEU A 57 -5.52 -5.40 -10.90
N ALA A 58 -5.06 -6.18 -11.88
CA ALA A 58 -5.31 -5.89 -13.29
C ALA A 58 -6.80 -5.98 -13.64
N VAL A 59 -7.47 -6.98 -13.07
CA VAL A 59 -8.94 -7.11 -13.15
C VAL A 59 -9.61 -5.89 -12.53
N SER A 60 -9.16 -5.44 -11.35
CA SER A 60 -9.73 -4.25 -10.72
C SER A 60 -9.63 -3.03 -11.61
N ILE A 61 -8.45 -2.74 -12.15
CA ILE A 61 -8.24 -1.59 -13.04
C ILE A 61 -9.12 -1.69 -14.28
N PHE A 62 -9.20 -2.87 -14.89
CA PHE A 62 -10.02 -3.09 -16.08
C PHE A 62 -11.48 -2.73 -15.82
N PHE A 63 -12.05 -3.17 -14.69
CA PHE A 63 -13.42 -2.81 -14.34
C PHE A 63 -13.57 -1.34 -13.91
N SER A 64 -12.56 -0.76 -13.26
CA SER A 64 -12.55 0.68 -12.96
C SER A 64 -12.59 1.52 -14.24
N LEU A 65 -11.90 1.11 -15.31
CA LEU A 65 -11.94 1.76 -16.62
C LEU A 65 -13.34 1.76 -17.26
N LEU A 66 -14.17 0.74 -16.98
CA LEU A 66 -15.54 0.67 -17.49
C LEU A 66 -16.51 1.60 -16.75
N THR A 67 -16.08 2.18 -15.63
CA THR A 67 -16.90 3.04 -14.76
C THR A 67 -16.49 4.52 -14.80
N ILE A 68 -15.70 4.93 -15.81
CA ILE A 68 -15.20 6.31 -15.90
C ILE A 68 -16.35 7.29 -16.14
N GLY A 69 -16.77 7.98 -15.08
CA GLY A 69 -17.68 9.14 -15.15
C GLY A 69 -16.99 10.49 -14.99
N ASN A 70 -15.80 10.55 -14.36
CA ASN A 70 -15.14 11.80 -13.95
C ASN A 70 -13.64 11.83 -14.31
N GLY A 71 -13.11 13.01 -14.67
CA GLY A 71 -11.70 13.19 -15.07
C GLY A 71 -10.66 12.86 -13.99
N TYR A 72 -10.99 13.01 -12.70
CA TYR A 72 -10.11 12.59 -11.59
C TYR A 72 -9.80 11.09 -11.63
N ASN A 73 -10.80 10.27 -11.98
CA ASN A 73 -10.64 8.81 -12.04
C ASN A 73 -9.61 8.42 -13.11
N PHE A 74 -9.47 9.23 -14.17
CA PHE A 74 -8.53 8.95 -15.25
C PHE A 74 -7.06 9.02 -14.80
N VAL A 75 -6.69 10.04 -14.02
CA VAL A 75 -5.30 10.19 -13.52
C VAL A 75 -4.95 9.05 -12.56
N SER A 76 -5.85 8.70 -11.65
CA SER A 76 -5.65 7.56 -10.74
C SER A 76 -5.45 6.26 -11.51
N ILE A 77 -6.32 5.99 -12.50
CA ILE A 77 -6.25 4.78 -13.30
C ILE A 77 -4.92 4.68 -14.06
N ILE A 78 -4.42 5.78 -14.63
CA ILE A 78 -3.10 5.77 -15.29
C ILE A 78 -2.02 5.33 -14.31
N LEU A 79 -2.00 5.90 -13.11
CA LEU A 79 -1.00 5.56 -12.09
C LEU A 79 -1.11 4.11 -11.64
N ASP A 80 -2.33 3.59 -11.53
CA ASP A 80 -2.59 2.20 -11.21
C ASP A 80 -2.11 1.27 -12.34
N VAL A 81 -2.35 1.62 -13.61
CA VAL A 81 -1.87 0.84 -14.78
C VAL A 81 -0.36 0.76 -14.78
N VAL A 82 0.33 1.90 -14.58
CA VAL A 82 1.80 1.92 -14.51
C VAL A 82 2.30 1.13 -13.30
N THR A 83 1.59 1.16 -12.18
CA THR A 83 1.91 0.35 -10.98
C THR A 83 1.84 -1.15 -11.30
N ILE A 84 0.81 -1.59 -12.01
CA ILE A 84 0.67 -2.99 -12.43
C ILE A 84 1.79 -3.40 -13.37
N ILE A 85 2.11 -2.56 -14.36
CA ILE A 85 3.23 -2.82 -15.28
C ILE A 85 4.54 -2.96 -14.48
N ALA A 86 4.78 -2.08 -13.52
CA ALA A 86 5.95 -2.15 -12.66
C ALA A 86 5.99 -3.45 -11.83
N PHE A 87 4.84 -3.90 -11.30
CA PHE A 87 4.74 -5.17 -10.57
C PHE A 87 4.93 -6.39 -11.47
N PHE A 88 4.39 -6.39 -12.69
CA PHE A 88 4.63 -7.45 -13.67
C PHE A 88 6.11 -7.53 -14.07
N MET A 89 6.74 -6.39 -14.33
CA MET A 89 8.18 -6.33 -14.61
C MET A 89 8.98 -6.88 -13.43
N PHE A 90 8.65 -6.44 -12.21
CA PHE A 90 9.31 -6.91 -10.99
C PHE A 90 9.14 -8.42 -10.78
N TYR A 91 7.93 -8.96 -10.96
CA TYR A 91 7.66 -10.40 -10.91
C TYR A 91 8.47 -11.18 -11.96
N SER A 92 8.51 -10.69 -13.20
CA SER A 92 9.27 -11.29 -14.29
C SER A 92 10.76 -11.37 -13.96
N GLU A 93 11.34 -10.29 -13.44
CA GLU A 93 12.74 -10.26 -13.00
C GLU A 93 13.01 -11.22 -11.84
N CYS A 94 12.06 -11.37 -10.91
CA CYS A 94 12.19 -12.33 -9.80
C CYS A 94 12.15 -13.80 -10.26
N LYS A 95 11.51 -14.09 -11.40
CA LYS A 95 11.37 -15.46 -11.93
C LYS A 95 12.59 -15.93 -12.75
N LYS A 96 13.45 -15.02 -13.21
CA LYS A 96 14.66 -15.38 -13.97
C LYS A 96 15.61 -16.23 -13.10
N SER A 97 16.03 -17.38 -13.64
CA SER A 97 16.76 -18.45 -12.95
C SER A 97 18.21 -18.12 -12.59
N ASP A 98 18.86 -17.21 -13.33
CA ASP A 98 20.32 -17.10 -13.31
C ASP A 98 20.85 -15.74 -12.84
N ILE A 99 22.15 -15.75 -12.54
CA ILE A 99 23.05 -14.77 -11.89
C ILE A 99 23.12 -13.40 -12.62
N GLU A 100 22.26 -13.18 -13.61
CA GLU A 100 22.13 -11.90 -14.28
C GLU A 100 21.76 -10.81 -13.26
N ARG A 101 22.41 -9.65 -13.40
CA ARG A 101 22.15 -8.48 -12.55
C ARG A 101 20.65 -8.21 -12.55
N PHE A 102 20.05 -8.31 -11.36
CA PHE A 102 18.65 -7.97 -11.17
C PHE A 102 18.38 -6.56 -11.74
N ASP A 103 17.47 -6.44 -12.71
CA ASP A 103 17.17 -5.13 -13.28
C ASP A 103 16.30 -4.33 -12.31
N ILE A 104 16.94 -3.38 -11.63
CA ILE A 104 16.31 -2.51 -10.61
C ILE A 104 15.38 -1.45 -11.26
N LYS A 105 15.27 -1.41 -12.59
CA LYS A 105 14.37 -0.47 -13.30
C LYS A 105 12.93 -0.54 -12.81
N SER A 106 12.37 -1.73 -12.60
CA SER A 106 10.99 -1.90 -12.13
C SER A 106 10.75 -1.23 -10.77
N ILE A 107 11.67 -1.43 -9.83
CA ILE A 107 11.64 -0.81 -8.49
C ILE A 107 11.84 0.71 -8.57
N LYS A 108 12.73 1.19 -9.45
CA LYS A 108 12.93 2.63 -9.69
C LYS A 108 11.67 3.29 -10.22
N ILE A 109 11.00 2.66 -11.20
CA ILE A 109 9.72 3.11 -11.74
C ILE A 109 8.68 3.18 -10.61
N TYR A 110 8.54 2.12 -9.82
CA TYR A 110 7.59 2.11 -8.71
C TYR A 110 7.88 3.18 -7.65
N ASN A 111 9.15 3.42 -7.32
CA ASN A 111 9.57 4.51 -6.44
C ASN A 111 9.20 5.90 -6.98
N ILE A 112 9.28 6.10 -8.29
CA ILE A 112 8.84 7.36 -8.92
C ILE A 112 7.32 7.51 -8.80
N ILE A 113 6.56 6.45 -9.08
CA ILE A 113 5.09 6.46 -8.94
C ILE A 113 4.68 6.77 -7.50
N LEU A 114 5.33 6.16 -6.50
CA LEU A 114 5.05 6.44 -5.10
C LEU A 114 5.29 7.91 -4.73
N LYS A 115 6.36 8.52 -5.25
CA LYS A 115 6.62 9.96 -5.05
C LYS A 115 5.55 10.82 -5.71
N ILE A 116 5.13 10.46 -6.94
CA ILE A 116 4.04 11.14 -7.64
C ILE A 116 2.74 11.04 -6.83
N ASN A 117 2.40 9.87 -6.30
CA ASN A 117 1.22 9.67 -5.45
C ASN A 117 1.27 10.50 -4.18
N ILE A 118 2.44 10.63 -3.53
CA ILE A 118 2.61 11.52 -2.36
C ILE A 118 2.34 12.98 -2.74
N VAL A 119 2.89 13.44 -3.86
CA VAL A 119 2.72 14.82 -4.33
C VAL A 119 1.27 15.08 -4.72
N LEU A 120 0.63 14.18 -5.46
CA LEU A 120 -0.77 14.30 -5.83
C LEU A 120 -1.68 14.30 -4.60
N ALA A 121 -1.46 13.38 -3.65
CA ALA A 121 -2.21 13.36 -2.40
C ALA A 121 -2.07 14.69 -1.65
N ALA A 122 -0.88 15.28 -1.60
CA ALA A 122 -0.66 16.60 -1.00
C ALA A 122 -1.38 17.73 -1.76
N ILE A 123 -1.36 17.72 -3.10
CA ILE A 123 -2.07 18.73 -3.91
C ILE A 123 -3.58 18.64 -3.70
N PHE A 124 -4.17 17.44 -3.84
CA PHE A 124 -5.61 17.25 -3.64
C PHE A 124 -6.05 17.62 -2.23
N SER A 125 -5.17 17.39 -1.26
CA SER A 125 -5.40 17.80 0.12
C SER A 125 -5.47 19.32 0.30
N VAL A 126 -4.53 20.06 -0.31
CA VAL A 126 -4.55 21.52 -0.30
C VAL A 126 -5.82 22.04 -1.00
N LEU A 127 -6.19 21.44 -2.14
CA LEU A 127 -7.43 21.79 -2.85
C LEU A 127 -8.67 21.52 -2.02
N ALA A 128 -8.72 20.42 -1.26
CA ALA A 128 -9.84 20.10 -0.38
C ALA A 128 -9.93 21.06 0.83
N LEU A 129 -8.80 21.48 1.39
CA LEU A 129 -8.80 22.52 2.43
C LEU A 129 -9.22 23.88 1.88
N LEU A 130 -8.77 24.23 0.68
CA LEU A 130 -9.21 25.44 -0.02
C LEU A 130 -10.70 25.41 -0.34
N SER A 131 -11.27 24.27 -0.73
CA SER A 131 -12.70 24.17 -1.00
C SER A 131 -13.54 24.34 0.27
N ILE A 132 -13.11 23.75 1.40
CA ILE A 132 -13.76 23.97 2.70
C ILE A 132 -13.65 25.46 3.11
N PHE A 133 -12.49 26.08 2.90
CA PHE A 133 -12.29 27.49 3.21
C PHE A 133 -13.19 28.40 2.35
N LEU A 134 -13.25 28.16 1.04
CA LEU A 134 -14.13 28.89 0.13
C LEU A 134 -15.60 28.68 0.47
N PHE A 135 -15.99 27.45 0.82
CA PHE A 135 -17.34 27.15 1.30
C PHE A 135 -17.68 27.97 2.54
N ASN A 136 -16.77 28.06 3.51
CA ASN A 136 -16.96 28.90 4.70
C ASN A 136 -17.09 30.40 4.39
N LEU A 137 -16.44 30.91 3.33
CA LEU A 137 -16.57 32.31 2.92
C LEU A 137 -17.92 32.60 2.24
N ILE A 138 -18.45 31.64 1.51
CA ILE A 138 -19.68 31.81 0.72
C ILE A 138 -20.90 31.25 1.48
N LYS A 139 -20.72 30.65 2.66
CA LYS A 139 -21.78 29.97 3.41
C LYS A 139 -22.96 30.91 3.70
N ASP A 140 -22.70 32.15 4.12
CA ASP A 140 -23.75 33.09 4.51
C ASP A 140 -24.58 33.47 3.27
N TYR A 141 -23.90 33.70 2.14
CA TYR A 141 -24.56 33.92 0.85
C TYR A 141 -25.38 32.72 0.37
N ILE A 142 -24.89 31.49 0.56
CA ILE A 142 -25.62 30.27 0.23
C ILE A 142 -26.86 30.11 1.13
N ILE A 143 -26.73 30.40 2.43
CA ILE A 143 -27.82 30.33 3.39
C ILE A 143 -28.89 31.36 3.03
N ASP A 144 -28.51 32.60 2.73
CA ASP A 144 -29.44 33.64 2.30
C ASP A 144 -30.15 33.27 1.00
N PHE A 145 -29.41 32.75 0.01
CA PHE A 145 -29.98 32.28 -1.26
C PHE A 145 -30.95 31.10 -1.08
N ILE A 146 -30.61 30.15 -0.21
CA ILE A 146 -31.50 29.04 0.15
C ILE A 146 -32.74 29.60 0.83
N ASN A 147 -32.58 30.47 1.82
CA ASN A 147 -33.70 31.05 2.56
C ASN A 147 -34.65 31.80 1.64
N GLU A 148 -34.14 32.57 0.66
CA GLU A 148 -34.96 33.33 -0.29
C GLU A 148 -35.72 32.44 -1.28
N ASN A 149 -35.06 31.42 -1.86
CA ASN A 149 -35.65 30.59 -2.92
C ASN A 149 -36.42 29.36 -2.42
N LEU A 150 -36.08 28.83 -1.23
CA LEU A 150 -36.79 27.68 -0.64
C LEU A 150 -37.95 28.11 0.25
N THR A 151 -38.16 29.39 0.55
CA THR A 151 -39.34 29.85 1.30
C THR A 151 -40.63 29.33 0.68
N ASP A 152 -40.73 29.36 -0.66
CA ASP A 152 -41.94 28.91 -1.36
C ASP A 152 -42.16 27.39 -1.28
N VAL A 153 -41.07 26.61 -1.19
CA VAL A 153 -41.14 25.14 -1.01
C VAL A 153 -41.47 24.78 0.44
N PHE A 154 -40.85 25.47 1.40
CA PHE A 154 -41.11 25.31 2.82
C PHE A 154 -42.54 25.76 3.22
N ASN A 155 -43.09 26.73 2.49
CA ASN A 155 -44.47 27.19 2.64
C ASN A 155 -45.50 26.30 1.92
N SER A 156 -45.07 25.22 1.23
CA SER A 156 -46.03 24.29 0.62
C SER A 156 -46.82 23.52 1.68
N GLU A 157 -48.14 23.41 1.48
CA GLU A 157 -49.05 22.71 2.41
C GLU A 157 -48.63 21.24 2.67
N ALA A 158 -48.03 20.59 1.67
CA ALA A 158 -47.52 19.23 1.77
C ALA A 158 -46.29 19.10 2.68
N PHE A 159 -45.43 20.12 2.71
CA PHE A 159 -44.28 20.16 3.61
C PHE A 159 -44.70 20.54 5.03
N ALA A 160 -45.57 21.55 5.16
CA ALA A 160 -46.09 22.01 6.45
C ALA A 160 -46.80 20.88 7.22
N SER A 161 -47.63 20.08 6.54
CA SER A 161 -48.31 18.93 7.15
C SER A 161 -47.36 17.83 7.62
N ARG A 162 -46.27 17.56 6.89
CA ARG A 162 -45.24 16.59 7.33
C ARG A 162 -44.40 17.11 8.50
N MET A 163 -44.08 18.40 8.51
CA MET A 163 -43.39 19.03 9.64
C MET A 163 -44.25 19.06 10.89
N GLN A 164 -45.57 19.26 10.74
CA GLN A 164 -46.51 19.20 11.85
C GLN A 164 -46.57 17.78 12.47
N GLN A 165 -46.60 16.73 11.65
CA GLN A 165 -46.50 15.34 12.15
C GLN A 165 -45.20 15.08 12.92
N MET A 166 -44.07 15.61 12.45
CA MET A 166 -42.78 15.50 13.16
C MET A 166 -42.79 16.25 14.49
N LYS A 167 -43.38 17.45 14.53
CA LYS A 167 -43.51 18.26 15.75
C LYS A 167 -44.41 17.61 16.80
N GLU A 168 -45.47 16.92 16.38
CA GLU A 168 -46.31 16.14 17.29
C GLU A 168 -45.59 14.91 17.86
N MET A 169 -44.67 14.32 17.09
CA MET A 169 -43.87 13.17 17.53
C MET A 169 -42.71 13.56 18.46
N TYR A 170 -42.15 14.76 18.29
CA TYR A 170 -41.04 15.29 19.10
C TYR A 170 -41.30 16.77 19.48
N PRO A 171 -42.17 17.04 20.46
CA PRO A 171 -42.61 18.40 20.79
C PRO A 171 -41.50 19.32 21.31
N ASP A 172 -40.43 18.76 21.88
CA ASP A 172 -39.31 19.50 22.44
C ASP A 172 -38.15 19.71 21.45
N PHE A 173 -38.21 19.13 20.25
CA PHE A 173 -37.10 19.16 19.29
C PHE A 173 -37.49 19.91 18.01
N ASP A 174 -37.10 21.18 17.95
CA ASP A 174 -37.24 21.98 16.73
C ASP A 174 -36.10 21.65 15.74
N PHE A 175 -36.28 20.56 15.02
CA PHE A 175 -35.33 20.02 14.04
C PHE A 175 -34.89 21.04 12.98
N MET A 176 -35.80 21.91 12.52
CA MET A 176 -35.44 22.91 11.51
C MET A 176 -34.55 23.98 12.11
N SER A 177 -34.90 24.52 13.29
CA SER A 177 -34.03 25.48 13.97
C SER A 177 -32.65 24.90 14.29
N PHE A 178 -32.58 23.60 14.56
CA PHE A 178 -31.33 22.91 14.87
C PHE A 178 -30.42 22.78 13.65
N ILE A 179 -30.93 22.30 12.50
CA ILE A 179 -30.11 22.07 11.30
C ILE A 179 -29.74 23.37 10.58
N THR A 180 -30.61 24.39 10.62
CA THR A 180 -30.31 25.70 10.02
C THR A 180 -29.54 26.62 10.96
N SER A 181 -29.27 26.21 12.21
CA SER A 181 -28.47 27.04 13.10
C SER A 181 -27.05 27.21 12.57
N ASP A 182 -26.59 28.46 12.51
CA ASP A 182 -25.22 28.79 12.11
C ASP A 182 -24.16 28.05 12.93
N GLN A 183 -24.49 27.76 14.20
CA GLN A 183 -23.67 26.99 15.12
C GLN A 183 -23.52 25.54 14.67
N PHE A 184 -24.62 24.87 14.30
CA PHE A 184 -24.58 23.48 13.84
C PHE A 184 -23.79 23.33 12.54
N ILE A 185 -24.05 24.19 11.55
CA ILE A 185 -23.34 24.17 10.25
C ILE A 185 -21.84 24.40 10.47
N SER A 186 -21.47 25.39 11.29
CA SER A 186 -20.06 25.70 11.58
C SER A 186 -19.34 24.56 12.32
N ILE A 187 -19.99 23.94 13.31
CA ILE A 187 -19.44 22.78 14.03
C ILE A 187 -19.27 21.59 13.08
N PHE A 188 -20.27 21.31 12.24
CA PHE A 188 -20.21 20.20 11.28
C PHE A 188 -19.06 20.36 10.29
N ILE A 189 -18.88 21.55 9.72
CA ILE A 189 -17.76 21.85 8.81
C ILE A 189 -16.42 21.72 9.53
N ALA A 190 -16.33 22.19 10.78
CA ALA A 190 -15.11 22.06 11.58
C ALA A 190 -14.75 20.59 11.82
N ILE A 191 -15.72 19.74 12.17
CA ILE A 191 -15.52 18.29 12.34
C ILE A 191 -15.05 17.67 11.01
N LEU A 192 -15.70 17.99 9.90
CA LEU A 192 -15.35 17.47 8.57
C LEU A 192 -13.91 17.87 8.17
N ALA A 193 -13.52 19.11 8.43
CA ALA A 193 -12.16 19.59 8.20
C ALA A 193 -11.13 18.83 9.04
N VAL A 194 -11.40 18.60 10.33
CA VAL A 194 -10.52 17.82 11.21
C VAL A 194 -10.37 16.38 10.72
N VAL A 195 -11.49 15.72 10.37
CA VAL A 195 -11.47 14.36 9.82
C VAL A 195 -10.63 14.31 8.54
N LEU A 196 -10.78 15.28 7.65
CA LEU A 196 -10.01 15.36 6.40
C LEU A 196 -8.52 15.50 6.66
N ILE A 197 -8.12 16.35 7.61
CA ILE A 197 -6.70 16.51 8.00
C ILE A 197 -6.12 15.20 8.55
N ILE A 198 -6.89 14.46 9.36
CA ILE A 198 -6.46 13.17 9.92
C ILE A 198 -6.27 12.14 8.80
N VAL A 199 -7.25 12.02 7.89
CA VAL A 199 -7.19 11.07 6.75
C VAL A 199 -5.99 11.36 5.86
N LEU A 200 -5.73 12.65 5.60
CA LEU A 200 -4.55 13.11 4.87
C LEU A 200 -3.25 12.71 5.56
N ALA A 201 -3.13 12.99 6.85
CA ALA A 201 -1.92 12.67 7.62
C ALA A 201 -1.64 11.17 7.57
N ILE A 202 -2.66 10.33 7.75
CA ILE A 202 -2.57 8.88 7.65
C ILE A 202 -2.12 8.45 6.24
N THR A 203 -2.66 9.07 5.19
CA THR A 203 -2.33 8.75 3.79
C THR A 203 -0.87 9.07 3.45
N ILE A 204 -0.37 10.24 3.88
CA ILE A 204 1.05 10.62 3.68
C ILE A 204 1.97 9.68 4.45
N LEU A 205 1.61 9.34 5.70
CA LEU A 205 2.37 8.38 6.50
C LEU A 205 2.41 7.01 5.84
N TYR A 206 1.28 6.55 5.29
CA TYR A 206 1.19 5.28 4.57
C TYR A 206 2.14 5.22 3.38
N TYR A 207 2.06 6.17 2.44
CA TYR A 207 2.96 6.20 1.29
C TYR A 207 4.43 6.37 1.68
N SER A 208 4.72 7.17 2.71
CA SER A 208 6.09 7.34 3.21
C SER A 208 6.68 6.02 3.73
N LYS A 209 5.85 5.19 4.38
CA LYS A 209 6.28 3.88 4.91
C LYS A 209 6.40 2.84 3.81
N ILE A 210 5.56 2.89 2.76
CA ILE A 210 5.76 2.06 1.56
C ILE A 210 7.08 2.43 0.91
N LEU A 211 7.36 3.72 0.69
CA LEU A 211 8.60 4.18 0.07
C LEU A 211 9.85 3.68 0.82
N LYS A 212 9.82 3.72 2.16
CA LYS A 212 10.90 3.14 2.99
C LYS A 212 11.03 1.62 2.81
N THR A 213 9.90 0.91 2.73
CA THR A 213 9.88 -0.55 2.52
C THR A 213 10.45 -0.92 1.14
N VAL A 214 10.05 -0.21 0.10
CA VAL A 214 10.55 -0.42 -1.26
C VAL A 214 12.04 -0.09 -1.37
N ASN A 215 12.50 0.98 -0.71
CA ASN A 215 13.92 1.30 -0.65
C ASN A 215 14.74 0.27 0.13
N ALA A 216 14.17 -0.32 1.18
CA ALA A 216 14.79 -1.44 1.87
C ALA A 216 14.95 -2.64 0.93
N ILE A 217 13.86 -3.05 0.24
CA ILE A 217 13.90 -4.14 -0.75
C ILE A 217 14.92 -3.85 -1.86
N LYS A 218 14.92 -2.62 -2.39
CA LYS A 218 15.92 -2.15 -3.37
C LYS A 218 17.34 -2.31 -2.84
N GLY A 219 17.58 -1.87 -1.61
CA GLY A 219 18.87 -2.00 -0.94
C GLY A 219 19.32 -3.45 -0.85
N VAL A 220 18.43 -4.36 -0.42
CA VAL A 220 18.71 -5.80 -0.36
C VAL A 220 19.13 -6.35 -1.73
N ILE A 221 18.45 -5.92 -2.79
CA ILE A 221 18.74 -6.39 -4.15
C ILE A 221 20.07 -5.82 -4.68
N GLU A 222 20.39 -4.57 -4.33
CA GLU A 222 21.61 -3.89 -4.78
C GLU A 222 22.86 -4.35 -4.02
N THR A 223 22.75 -4.55 -2.71
CA THR A 223 23.91 -4.84 -1.85
C THR A 223 24.03 -6.31 -1.50
N GLY A 224 22.97 -7.09 -1.67
CA GLY A 224 22.89 -8.47 -1.17
C GLY A 224 22.85 -8.57 0.36
N VAL A 225 22.79 -7.44 1.06
CA VAL A 225 22.73 -7.39 2.53
C VAL A 225 21.28 -7.48 2.97
N GLU A 226 20.98 -8.38 3.89
CA GLU A 226 19.65 -8.54 4.46
C GLU A 226 19.16 -7.26 5.13
N ASN A 227 17.92 -6.89 4.84
CA ASN A 227 17.24 -5.78 5.49
C ASN A 227 15.80 -6.20 5.79
N PRO A 228 15.47 -6.54 7.05
CA PRO A 228 14.14 -7.01 7.43
C PRO A 228 13.11 -5.89 7.52
N PHE A 229 13.43 -4.67 7.09
CA PHE A 229 12.53 -3.53 7.20
C PHE A 229 11.31 -3.70 6.29
N VAL A 230 10.22 -4.16 6.92
CA VAL A 230 8.87 -4.11 6.40
C VAL A 230 8.01 -3.44 7.47
N SER A 231 7.42 -2.30 7.12
CA SER A 231 6.62 -1.54 8.08
C SER A 231 5.34 -2.31 8.45
N THR A 232 5.20 -2.71 9.72
CA THR A 232 3.96 -3.32 10.23
C THR A 232 2.73 -2.44 9.96
N PHE A 233 2.91 -1.11 10.01
CA PHE A 233 1.85 -0.16 9.68
C PHE A 233 1.34 -0.33 8.24
N VAL A 234 2.23 -0.59 7.27
CA VAL A 234 1.84 -0.81 5.86
C VAL A 234 1.06 -2.11 5.73
N ILE A 235 1.51 -3.17 6.39
CA ILE A 235 0.82 -4.47 6.38
C ILE A 235 -0.59 -4.32 6.95
N VAL A 236 -0.72 -3.70 8.14
CA VAL A 236 -2.02 -3.49 8.80
C VAL A 236 -2.95 -2.62 7.94
N MET A 237 -2.44 -1.54 7.34
CA MET A 237 -3.25 -0.69 6.46
C MET A 237 -3.71 -1.42 5.20
N LEU A 238 -2.86 -2.25 4.57
CA LEU A 238 -3.27 -3.08 3.44
C LEU A 238 -4.39 -4.06 3.81
N TYR A 239 -4.36 -4.63 5.02
CA TYR A 239 -5.47 -5.46 5.50
C TYR A 239 -6.75 -4.66 5.70
N ILE A 240 -6.67 -3.49 6.35
CA ILE A 240 -7.83 -2.63 6.58
C ILE A 240 -8.46 -2.20 5.25
N PHE A 241 -7.65 -1.68 4.32
CA PHE A 241 -8.13 -1.30 2.98
C PHE A 241 -8.67 -2.49 2.20
N GLY A 242 -8.02 -3.66 2.30
CA GLY A 242 -8.49 -4.89 1.70
C GLY A 242 -9.88 -5.29 2.16
N VAL A 243 -10.12 -5.29 3.48
CA VAL A 243 -11.42 -5.65 4.07
C VAL A 243 -12.49 -4.62 3.72
N LEU A 244 -12.19 -3.33 3.84
CA LEU A 244 -13.14 -2.25 3.47
C LEU A 244 -13.51 -2.33 1.98
N SER A 245 -12.55 -2.62 1.12
CA SER A 245 -12.76 -2.79 -0.32
C SER A 245 -13.63 -4.03 -0.63
N ILE A 246 -13.45 -5.13 0.12
CA ILE A 246 -14.32 -6.30 -0.02
C ILE A 246 -15.75 -5.96 0.42
N ILE A 247 -15.93 -5.31 1.57
CA ILE A 247 -17.25 -4.91 2.07
C ILE A 247 -17.95 -4.00 1.06
N SER A 248 -17.26 -2.96 0.58
CA SER A 248 -17.76 -2.06 -0.46
C SER A 248 -18.15 -2.84 -1.73
N GLY A 249 -17.31 -3.79 -2.15
CA GLY A 249 -17.58 -4.63 -3.31
C GLY A 249 -18.81 -5.52 -3.14
N VAL A 250 -19.02 -6.10 -1.96
CA VAL A 250 -20.21 -6.90 -1.63
C VAL A 250 -21.48 -6.05 -1.68
N THR A 251 -21.45 -4.81 -1.18
CA THR A 251 -22.62 -3.92 -1.28
C THR A 251 -22.98 -3.55 -2.72
N SER A 252 -22.05 -3.70 -3.66
CA SER A 252 -22.20 -3.31 -5.06
C SER A 252 -22.05 -4.50 -6.04
N LEU A 253 -22.33 -5.72 -5.59
CA LEU A 253 -21.99 -7.02 -6.21
C LEU A 253 -22.38 -7.18 -7.70
N LEU A 254 -23.43 -6.48 -8.14
CA LEU A 254 -23.94 -6.55 -9.52
C LEU A 254 -23.36 -5.46 -10.44
N SER A 255 -22.52 -4.58 -9.94
CA SER A 255 -21.91 -3.48 -10.70
C SER A 255 -20.46 -3.77 -11.06
N PHE A 256 -19.98 -3.16 -12.14
CA PHE A 256 -18.55 -3.18 -12.48
C PHE A 256 -17.68 -2.59 -11.36
N ALA A 257 -18.18 -1.56 -10.66
CA ALA A 257 -17.50 -1.00 -9.49
C ALA A 257 -17.36 -2.03 -8.35
N GLY A 258 -18.38 -2.88 -8.14
CA GLY A 258 -18.33 -3.94 -7.13
C GLY A 258 -17.26 -4.99 -7.42
N ILE A 259 -17.18 -5.47 -8.66
CA ILE A 259 -16.15 -6.44 -9.08
C ILE A 259 -14.75 -5.83 -8.96
N SER A 260 -14.59 -4.56 -9.34
CA SER A 260 -13.32 -3.85 -9.16
C SER A 260 -12.90 -3.80 -7.69
N SER A 261 -13.83 -3.42 -6.80
CA SER A 261 -13.57 -3.31 -5.37
C SER A 261 -13.26 -4.67 -4.72
N LEU A 262 -13.94 -5.74 -5.12
CA LEU A 262 -13.66 -7.11 -4.63
C LEU A 262 -12.26 -7.57 -5.03
N SER A 263 -11.92 -7.44 -6.31
CA SER A 263 -10.63 -7.89 -6.84
C SER A 263 -9.46 -7.08 -6.25
N ALA A 264 -9.61 -5.75 -6.13
CA ALA A 264 -8.64 -4.91 -5.43
C ALA A 264 -8.45 -5.34 -3.97
N GLY A 265 -9.54 -5.59 -3.26
CA GLY A 265 -9.50 -5.94 -1.84
C GLY A 265 -8.77 -7.25 -1.57
N ILE A 266 -9.05 -8.28 -2.37
CA ILE A 266 -8.34 -9.57 -2.28
C ILE A 266 -6.86 -9.39 -2.65
N ALA A 267 -6.55 -8.60 -3.67
CA ALA A 267 -5.17 -8.36 -4.07
C ALA A 267 -4.35 -7.67 -2.97
N MET A 268 -4.92 -6.67 -2.28
CA MET A 268 -4.24 -6.00 -1.16
C MET A 268 -3.89 -6.97 -0.03
N ILE A 269 -4.80 -7.89 0.31
CA ILE A 269 -4.58 -8.92 1.32
C ILE A 269 -3.45 -9.88 0.90
N ILE A 270 -3.41 -10.27 -0.36
CA ILE A 270 -2.35 -11.12 -0.92
C ILE A 270 -0.99 -10.41 -0.88
N ILE A 271 -0.96 -9.12 -1.24
CA ILE A 271 0.27 -8.32 -1.20
C ILE A 271 0.74 -8.14 0.25
N ALA A 272 -0.17 -7.87 1.19
CA ALA A 272 0.15 -7.79 2.62
C ALA A 272 0.80 -9.08 3.14
N ASN A 273 0.23 -10.23 2.77
CA ASN A 273 0.80 -11.54 3.10
C ASN A 273 2.17 -11.77 2.49
N THR A 274 2.38 -11.36 1.24
CA THR A 274 3.66 -11.50 0.55
C THR A 274 4.73 -10.63 1.22
N LEU A 275 4.41 -9.38 1.55
CA LEU A 275 5.32 -8.48 2.27
C LEU A 275 5.66 -8.98 3.67
N ARG A 276 4.69 -9.57 4.38
CA ARG A 276 4.92 -10.18 5.69
C ARG A 276 5.89 -11.35 5.58
N LYS A 277 5.62 -12.30 4.68
CA LYS A 277 6.51 -13.45 4.41
C LYS A 277 7.93 -13.00 4.06
N TYR A 278 8.05 -11.96 3.22
CA TYR A 278 9.35 -11.38 2.87
C TYR A 278 10.08 -10.87 4.13
N GLY A 279 9.41 -10.07 4.96
CA GLY A 279 10.01 -9.53 6.18
C GLY A 279 10.43 -10.63 7.17
N ASP A 280 9.60 -11.67 7.34
CA ASP A 280 9.89 -12.78 8.25
C ASP A 280 11.07 -13.63 7.75
N ASN A 281 11.13 -13.89 6.44
CA ASN A 281 12.26 -14.59 5.81
C ASN A 281 13.57 -13.80 5.99
N MET A 282 13.54 -12.47 5.78
CA MET A 282 14.72 -11.62 5.97
C MET A 282 15.20 -11.55 7.42
N LYS A 283 14.28 -11.56 8.39
CA LYS A 283 14.63 -11.66 9.81
C LYS A 283 15.32 -12.98 10.11
N MET A 284 14.79 -14.09 9.60
CA MET A 284 15.37 -15.41 9.82
C MET A 284 16.80 -15.51 9.30
N LEU A 285 17.07 -14.97 8.11
CA LEU A 285 18.42 -14.89 7.55
C LEU A 285 19.36 -14.05 8.44
N SER A 286 18.89 -12.90 8.92
CA SER A 286 19.69 -12.06 9.82
C SER A 286 20.06 -12.74 11.14
N PHE A 287 19.13 -13.49 11.73
CA PHE A 287 19.41 -14.28 12.94
C PHE A 287 20.39 -15.44 12.65
N SER A 288 20.21 -16.14 11.52
CA SER A 288 21.10 -17.23 11.13
C SER A 288 22.54 -16.74 10.90
N ASN A 289 22.70 -15.60 10.24
CA ASN A 289 24.01 -15.00 10.00
C ASN A 289 24.67 -14.51 11.29
N SER A 290 23.90 -13.90 12.20
CA SER A 290 24.41 -13.48 13.51
C SER A 290 24.89 -14.66 14.35
N ASN A 291 24.18 -15.79 14.33
CA ASN A 291 24.57 -16.97 15.10
C ASN A 291 25.83 -17.65 14.54
N ASN A 292 25.97 -17.75 13.22
CA ASN A 292 27.16 -18.32 12.58
C ASN A 292 28.44 -17.54 12.90
N ASN A 293 28.35 -16.21 13.04
CA ASN A 293 29.50 -15.37 13.40
C ASN A 293 29.97 -15.57 14.85
N ASN A 294 29.10 -16.08 15.75
CA ASN A 294 29.46 -16.33 17.15
C ASN A 294 30.20 -17.66 17.37
N TYR A 295 30.20 -18.58 16.39
CA TYR A 295 30.91 -19.86 16.47
C TYR A 295 32.30 -19.83 15.81
N ASN A 296 32.71 -18.69 15.27
CA ASN A 296 34.01 -18.49 14.61
C ASN A 296 35.04 -17.77 15.50
N TYR A 297 34.82 -17.71 16.82
CA TYR A 297 35.75 -17.18 17.82
C TYR A 297 36.17 -18.24 18.82
#